data_AF-A0A8I0HBU5-F1
#
_entry.id   AF-A0A8I0HBU5-F1
#
_cell.length_a   1.000
_cell.length_b   1.000
_cell.length_c   1.000
_cell.angle_alpha   90.00
_cell.angle_beta   90.00
_cell.angle_gamma   90.00
#
_symmetry.space_group_name_H-M   'P 1'
#
loop_
_entity.id
_entity.type
_entity.pdbx_description
1 polymer ?
#
loop_
_entity_poly.entity_id
_entity_poly.type
_entity_poly.pdbx_seq_one_letter_code
_entity_poly.pdbx_strand_id
1 'polypeptide(L)' 'GIPLVSSMGAGAKTDPTRLEIEDISRTHHCPLAHMLRKRLHKAGVRSGFKAVFSAEPVREGATILCEEQNKKSNTGT' A
#
# COMPACT_ATOMS: atom_id res chain seq x y z
N GLY A 1 13.73 21.32 0.68
CA GLY A 1 12.66 20.30 0.79
C GLY A 1 13.16 19.17 1.66
N ILE A 2 12.28 18.50 2.40
CA ILE A 2 12.63 17.37 3.27
C ILE A 2 12.66 16.10 2.40
N PRO A 3 13.72 15.27 2.44
CA PRO A 3 13.72 13.99 1.75
C PRO A 3 12.63 13.08 2.32
N LEU A 4 11.73 12.59 1.46
CA LEU A 4 10.59 11.76 1.85
C LEU A 4 10.56 10.45 1.06
N VAL A 5 10.42 9.34 1.78
CA VAL A 5 10.10 8.02 1.24
C VAL A 5 8.97 7.44 2.09
N SER A 6 8.02 6.76 1.46
CA SER A 6 6.88 6.15 2.16
C SER A 6 6.88 4.63 2.01
N SER A 7 6.61 3.90 3.09
CA SER A 7 6.46 2.44 3.07
C SER A 7 4.98 2.06 2.91
N MET A 8 4.67 1.30 1.87
CA MET A 8 3.31 0.82 1.59
C MET A 8 3.08 -0.58 2.20
N GLY A 9 1.97 -1.24 1.82
CA GLY A 9 1.57 -2.52 2.39
C GLY A 9 2.44 -3.68 1.90
N ALA A 10 3.03 -4.38 2.87
CA ALA A 10 3.74 -5.65 2.71
C ALA A 10 2.99 -6.86 3.33
N GLY A 11 1.81 -6.63 3.90
CA GLY A 11 1.01 -7.68 4.52
C GLY A 11 0.61 -8.77 3.52
N ALA A 12 0.77 -10.03 3.94
CA ALA A 12 0.48 -11.24 3.14
C ALA A 12 1.26 -11.38 1.82
N LYS A 13 2.38 -10.66 1.71
CA LYS A 13 3.34 -10.79 0.61
C LYS A 13 4.52 -11.62 1.09
N THR A 14 4.97 -12.55 0.28
CA THR A 14 5.95 -13.56 0.69
C THR A 14 7.24 -13.49 -0.11
N ASP A 15 7.25 -12.79 -1.24
CA ASP A 15 8.40 -12.74 -2.14
C ASP A 15 9.15 -11.40 -2.02
N PRO A 16 10.26 -11.34 -1.26
CA PRO A 16 11.03 -10.10 -1.12
C PRO A 16 11.65 -9.62 -2.44
N THR A 17 11.73 -10.46 -3.48
CA THR A 17 12.30 -10.08 -4.79
C THR A 17 11.37 -9.18 -5.61
N ARG A 18 10.09 -9.07 -5.22
CA ARG A 18 9.07 -8.27 -5.92
C ARG A 18 8.83 -6.91 -5.28
N LEU A 19 9.73 -6.48 -4.40
CA LEU A 19 9.73 -5.12 -3.84
C LEU A 19 10.23 -4.13 -4.89
N GLU A 20 9.46 -3.08 -5.10
CA GLU A 20 9.72 -2.01 -6.05
C GLU A 20 9.71 -0.65 -5.33
N ILE A 21 10.55 0.27 -5.82
CA ILE A 21 10.65 1.64 -5.31
C ILE A 21 10.34 2.58 -6.47
N GLU A 22 9.13 3.11 -6.50
CA GLU A 22 8.64 3.97 -7.59
C GLU A 22 7.87 5.17 -7.02
N ASP A 23 7.49 6.11 -7.88
CA ASP A 23 6.61 7.21 -7.46
C ASP A 23 5.24 6.66 -6.98
N ILE A 24 4.65 7.30 -5.97
CA ILE A 24 3.34 6.93 -5.43
C ILE A 24 2.27 6.76 -6.52
N SER A 25 2.30 7.57 -7.59
CA SER A 25 1.36 7.51 -8.71
C SER A 25 1.41 6.20 -9.50
N ARG A 26 2.59 5.55 -9.56
CA ARG A 26 2.84 4.32 -10.34
C ARG A 26 2.70 3.03 -9.52
N THR A 27 2.46 3.15 -8.22
CA THR A 27 2.29 1.99 -7.34
C THR A 27 1.08 1.15 -7.75
N HIS A 28 1.22 -0.18 -7.75
CA HIS A 28 0.20 -1.12 -8.21
C HIS A 28 0.15 -2.36 -7.30
N HIS A 29 -0.91 -3.18 -7.41
CA HIS A 29 -1.15 -4.37 -6.57
C HIS A 29 -0.91 -4.19 -5.05
N CYS A 30 -1.18 -2.99 -4.53
CA CYS A 30 -1.07 -2.67 -3.10
C CYS A 30 -2.34 -1.94 -2.63
N PRO A 31 -3.19 -2.58 -1.79
CA PRO A 31 -4.42 -1.95 -1.28
C PRO A 31 -4.16 -0.68 -0.48
N LEU A 32 -3.09 -0.68 0.35
CA LEU A 32 -2.70 0.50 1.14
C LEU A 32 -2.30 1.67 0.22
N ALA A 33 -1.47 1.41 -0.79
CA ALA A 33 -1.06 2.43 -1.75
C ALA A 33 -2.25 2.97 -2.54
N HIS A 34 -3.19 2.11 -2.94
CA HIS A 34 -4.41 2.52 -3.63
C HIS A 34 -5.27 3.46 -2.77
N MET A 35 -5.50 3.10 -1.49
CA MET A 35 -6.25 3.96 -0.56
C MET A 35 -5.54 5.30 -0.34
N LEU A 36 -4.22 5.28 -0.16
CA LEU A 36 -3.42 6.50 0.01
C LEU A 36 -3.48 7.40 -1.22
N ARG A 37 -3.31 6.87 -2.44
CA ARG A 37 -3.51 7.64 -3.67
C ARG A 37 -4.87 8.30 -3.72
N LYS A 38 -5.94 7.56 -3.41
CA LYS A 38 -7.31 8.11 -3.40
C LYS A 38 -7.48 9.26 -2.41
N ARG A 39 -6.84 9.20 -1.23
CA ARG A 39 -6.86 10.28 -0.23
C ARG A 39 -5.99 11.47 -0.65
N LEU A 40 -4.78 11.21 -1.13
CA LEU A 40 -3.82 12.22 -1.60
C LEU A 40 -4.35 12.99 -2.81
N HIS A 41 -4.99 12.30 -3.76
CA HIS A 41 -5.62 12.94 -4.92
C HIS A 41 -6.70 13.95 -4.51
N LYS A 42 -7.46 13.67 -3.45
CA LYS A 42 -8.44 14.62 -2.88
C LYS A 42 -7.76 15.84 -2.24
N ALA A 43 -6.56 15.66 -1.70
CA ALA A 43 -5.73 16.74 -1.17
C ALA A 43 -4.89 17.45 -2.26
N GLY A 44 -5.09 17.12 -3.55
CA GLY A 44 -4.34 17.70 -4.67
C GLY A 44 -2.96 17.12 -4.93
N VAL A 45 -2.50 16.15 -4.11
CA VAL A 45 -1.19 15.50 -4.26
C VAL A 45 -1.35 14.27 -5.16
N ARG A 46 -0.70 14.28 -6.33
CA ARG A 46 -0.77 13.17 -7.31
C ARG A 46 0.53 12.39 -7.47
N SER A 47 1.67 13.04 -7.26
CA SER A 47 3.01 12.47 -7.41
C SER A 47 4.02 13.32 -6.62
N GLY A 48 5.28 12.92 -6.63
CA GLY A 48 6.39 13.72 -6.08
C GLY A 48 7.09 13.10 -4.87
N PHE A 49 6.81 11.83 -4.56
CA PHE A 49 7.58 11.09 -3.56
C PHE A 49 7.67 9.60 -3.89
N LYS A 50 8.80 9.00 -3.50
CA LYS A 50 9.05 7.57 -3.68
C LYS A 50 8.28 6.77 -2.64
N ALA A 51 7.66 5.69 -3.09
CA ALA A 51 6.95 4.72 -2.28
C ALA A 51 7.55 3.34 -2.49
N VAL A 52 7.83 2.63 -1.39
CA VAL A 52 8.27 1.24 -1.40
C VAL A 52 7.04 0.35 -1.27
N PHE A 53 6.82 -0.55 -2.22
CA PHE A 53 5.69 -1.48 -2.23
C PHE A 53 6.12 -2.79 -2.90
N SER A 54 5.38 -3.89 -2.67
CA SER A 54 5.57 -5.10 -3.50
C SER A 54 4.53 -5.17 -4.61
N ALA A 55 4.95 -5.57 -5.80
CA ALA A 55 4.08 -5.78 -6.97
C ALA A 55 3.35 -7.14 -6.95
N GLU A 56 3.49 -7.91 -5.88
CA GLU A 56 2.75 -9.18 -5.71
C GLU A 56 1.24 -8.96 -5.71
N PRO A 57 0.48 -9.82 -6.43
CA PRO A 57 -0.95 -9.89 -6.27
C PRO A 57 -1.28 -10.30 -4.82
N VAL A 58 -2.32 -9.70 -4.26
CA VAL A 58 -2.82 -10.08 -2.93
C VAL A 58 -3.35 -11.50 -3.02
N ARG A 59 -2.83 -12.41 -2.19
CA ARG A 59 -3.32 -13.79 -2.10
C ARG A 59 -4.79 -13.80 -1.68
N GLU A 60 -5.63 -14.49 -2.45
CA GLU A 60 -7.03 -14.75 -2.09
C GLU A 60 -7.07 -15.52 -0.76
N GLY A 61 -7.78 -14.98 0.24
CA GLY A 61 -7.83 -15.54 1.60
C GLY A 61 -6.92 -14.86 2.64
N ALA A 62 -6.04 -13.95 2.24
CA ALA A 62 -5.19 -13.18 3.18
C ALA A 62 -5.93 -12.06 3.92
N THR A 63 -7.12 -11.68 3.46
CA THR A 63 -7.93 -10.61 4.06
C THR A 63 -9.09 -11.24 4.80
N ILE A 64 -9.00 -11.28 6.13
CA ILE A 64 -10.13 -11.67 6.97
C ILE A 64 -10.88 -10.39 7.30
N LEU A 65 -12.15 -10.32 6.88
CA LEU A 65 -13.07 -9.26 7.28
C LEU A 65 -13.49 -9.54 8.73
N CYS A 66 -12.80 -8.93 9.69
CA CYS A 66 -13.28 -8.88 11.06
C CYS A 66 -14.27 -7.73 11.21
N GLU A 67 -15.46 -8.00 11.74
CA GLU A 67 -16.47 -7.00 12.05
C GLU A 67 -16.22 -6.38 13.43
N GLU A 68 -15.08 -5.70 13.61
CA GLU A 68 -14.88 -4.85 14.78
C GLU A 68 -15.00 -3.37 14.40
N GLN A 69 -15.67 -2.60 15.26
CA GLN A 69 -16.06 -1.20 15.04
C GLN A 69 -14.87 -0.28 14.67
N ASN A 70 -13.64 -0.65 15.08
CA ASN A 70 -12.41 0.08 14.80
C ASN A 70 -11.37 -0.68 13.95
N LYS A 71 -11.68 -1.88 13.46
CA LYS A 71 -10.73 -2.71 12.70
C LYS A 71 -11.38 -3.33 11.48
N LYS A 72 -11.43 -2.56 10.39
CA LYS A 72 -12.02 -3.00 9.11
C LYS A 72 -11.15 -3.91 8.24
N SER A 73 -10.00 -4.37 8.75
CA SER A 73 -9.16 -5.36 8.08
C SER A 73 -8.19 -5.99 9.09
N ASN A 74 -8.29 -7.30 9.28
CA ASN A 74 -7.22 -8.10 9.84
C ASN A 74 -6.34 -8.55 8.66
N THR A 75 -5.21 -7.88 8.46
CA THR A 75 -4.04 -8.53 7.88
C THR A 75 -3.21 -9.00 9.05
N GLY A 76 -3.02 -10.31 9.18
CA GLY A 76 -2.21 -10.90 10.24
C GLY A 76 -0.82 -10.27 10.24
N THR A 77 -0.51 -9.60 11.35
CA THR A 77 0.84 -9.43 11.85
C THR A 77 1.13 -10.56 12.80
#